data_AF-A0A3M1KKL0-F1
#
_entry.id   AF-A0A3M1KKL0-F1
#
_cell.length_a   1.000
_cell.length_b   1.000
_cell.length_c   1.000
_cell.angle_alpha   90.00
_cell.angle_beta   90.00
_cell.angle_gamma   90.00
#
_symmetry.space_group_name_H-M   'P 1'
#
loop_
_entity.id
_entity.type
_entity.pdbx_description
1 polymer ?
#
loop_
_entity_poly.entity_id
_entity_poly.type
_entity_poly.pdbx_seq_one_letter_code
_entity_poly.pdbx_strand_id
1 'polypeptide(L)'
;MDDADSSGYRLSTRLIWIVATLALGLTLFLLNRSLYHPAAPWGLLSLELTRHLADIQPALSHWLTHAPDTLWTLMYLQIPFAIAWTACLVALGHSQSARRRDLFLAGFALAGFCDLIKGIALFVLVLAPSEDVMRAVYYFATLKWGILLPGLAWLALASLWQRRNLSAGFRGTANDQSS
;
A
#
# COMPACT_ATOMS: atom_id res chain seq x y z
N MET A 1 -30.92 6.30 22.10
CA MET A 1 -30.68 7.58 21.40
C MET A 1 -29.20 7.60 21.04
N ASP A 2 -28.72 6.53 20.38
CA ASP A 2 -27.32 6.07 20.52
C ASP A 2 -26.58 5.95 19.17
N ASP A 3 -27.26 6.20 18.05
CA ASP A 3 -26.68 5.99 16.71
C ASP A 3 -25.77 7.14 16.25
N ALA A 4 -26.01 8.37 16.73
CA ALA A 4 -25.26 9.55 16.32
C ALA A 4 -23.79 9.52 16.78
N ASP A 5 -23.55 9.04 18.01
CA ASP A 5 -22.22 8.99 18.62
C ASP A 5 -21.33 7.97 17.91
N SER A 6 -21.87 6.80 17.57
CA SER A 6 -21.14 5.72 16.89
C SER A 6 -20.64 6.10 15.49
N SER A 7 -21.30 7.04 14.81
CA SER A 7 -20.93 7.50 13.47
C SER A 7 -19.69 8.42 13.49
N GLY A 8 -19.60 9.29 14.51
CA GLY A 8 -18.48 10.21 14.71
C GLY A 8 -17.18 9.46 15.03
N TYR A 9 -17.25 8.47 15.94
CA TYR A 9 -16.10 7.62 16.28
C TYR A 9 -15.58 6.80 15.09
N ARG A 10 -16.46 6.32 14.20
CA ARG A 10 -16.05 5.57 13.00
C ARG A 10 -15.37 6.46 11.97
N LEU A 11 -15.81 7.71 11.81
CA LEU A 11 -15.19 8.67 10.90
C LEU A 11 -13.81 9.11 11.42
N SER A 12 -13.71 9.44 12.71
CA SER A 12 -12.44 9.86 13.33
C SER A 12 -11.39 8.76 13.28
N THR A 13 -11.77 7.51 13.59
CA THR A 13 -10.87 6.35 13.53
C THR A 13 -10.35 6.13 12.11
N ARG A 14 -11.21 6.21 11.08
CA ARG A 14 -10.79 6.09 9.68
C ARG A 14 -9.81 7.18 9.27
N LEU A 15 -10.07 8.42 9.66
CA LEU A 15 -9.16 9.54 9.39
C LEU A 15 -7.80 9.35 10.06
N ILE A 16 -7.78 8.87 11.30
CA ILE A 16 -6.52 8.56 12.02
C ILE A 16 -5.72 7.51 11.25
N TRP A 17 -6.34 6.42 10.80
CA TRP A 17 -5.64 5.38 10.02
C TRP A 17 -5.13 5.91 8.68
N ILE A 18 -5.91 6.74 7.98
CA ILE A 18 -5.49 7.35 6.72
C ILE A 18 -4.29 8.28 6.96
N VAL A 19 -4.38 9.18 7.94
CA VAL A 19 -3.31 10.14 8.25
C VAL A 19 -2.05 9.40 8.73
N ALA A 20 -2.18 8.42 9.62
CA ALA A 20 -1.06 7.62 10.09
C ALA A 20 -0.37 6.87 8.94
N THR A 21 -1.16 6.26 8.04
CA THR A 21 -0.64 5.55 6.87
C THR A 21 0.07 6.50 5.90
N LEU A 22 -0.49 7.69 5.66
CA LEU A 22 0.13 8.72 4.81
C LEU A 22 1.42 9.26 5.42
N ALA A 23 1.42 9.56 6.72
CA ALA A 23 2.61 10.03 7.42
C ALA A 23 3.73 8.99 7.38
N LEU A 24 3.40 7.72 7.63
CA LEU A 24 4.37 6.64 7.61
C LEU A 24 4.86 6.33 6.19
N GLY A 25 3.97 6.41 5.19
CA GLY A 25 4.34 6.32 3.77
C GLY A 25 5.28 7.45 3.33
N LEU A 26 5.05 8.69 3.80
CA LEU A 26 5.94 9.81 3.53
C LEU A 26 7.31 9.61 4.18
N THR A 27 7.35 9.15 5.43
CA THR A 27 8.60 8.80 6.12
C THR A 27 9.38 7.75 5.35
N LEU A 28 8.72 6.67 4.92
CA LEU A 28 9.34 5.63 4.09
C LEU A 28 9.85 6.19 2.76
N PHE A 29 9.08 7.05 2.09
CA PHE A 29 9.50 7.67 0.84
C PHE A 29 10.76 8.52 1.00
N LEU A 30 10.83 9.33 2.06
CA LEU A 30 11.98 10.19 2.36
C LEU A 30 13.24 9.36 2.65
N LEU A 31 13.10 8.33 3.49
CA LEU A 31 14.21 7.40 3.78
C LEU A 31 14.64 6.61 2.54
N ASN A 32 13.68 6.17 1.72
CA ASN A 32 14.00 5.43 0.50
C ASN A 32 14.78 6.29 -0.49
N ARG A 33 14.49 7.59 -0.55
CA ARG A 33 15.22 8.54 -1.40
C ARG A 33 16.69 8.69 -0.98
N SER A 34 17.02 8.56 0.30
CA SER A 34 18.43 8.59 0.73
C SER A 34 19.22 7.34 0.35
N LEU A 35 18.56 6.28 -0.13
CA LEU A 35 19.19 5.11 -0.73
C LEU A 35 19.37 5.23 -2.25
N TYR A 36 19.30 6.44 -2.81
CA TYR A 36 19.55 6.62 -4.25
C TYR A 36 20.92 6.06 -4.64
N HIS A 37 20.94 5.24 -5.69
CA HIS A 37 22.15 4.75 -6.34
C HIS A 37 21.90 4.65 -7.85
N PRO A 38 22.88 4.88 -8.75
CA PRO A 38 22.65 4.78 -10.19
C PRO A 38 22.10 3.41 -10.65
N ALA A 39 22.54 2.31 -10.03
CA ALA A 39 22.01 0.97 -10.29
C ALA A 39 20.62 0.70 -9.65
N ALA A 40 20.19 1.56 -8.72
CA ALA A 40 18.93 1.46 -8.01
C ALA A 40 18.33 2.87 -7.78
N PRO A 41 17.88 3.55 -8.86
CA PRO A 41 17.49 4.96 -8.80
C PRO A 41 16.27 5.22 -7.91
N TRP A 42 15.53 4.16 -7.57
CA TRP A 42 14.36 4.21 -6.71
C TRP A 42 14.62 3.56 -5.34
N GLY A 43 15.88 3.43 -4.92
CA GLY A 43 16.25 2.86 -3.61
C GLY A 43 15.80 1.41 -3.48
N LEU A 44 15.20 1.05 -2.33
CA LEU A 44 14.66 -0.29 -2.10
C LEU A 44 13.57 -0.69 -3.10
N LEU A 45 12.83 0.26 -3.68
CA LEU A 45 11.84 -0.06 -4.70
C LEU A 45 12.48 -0.65 -5.95
N SER A 46 13.74 -0.28 -6.26
CA SER A 46 14.47 -0.91 -7.37
C SER A 46 14.73 -2.40 -7.13
N LEU A 47 14.85 -2.86 -5.87
CA LEU A 47 14.92 -4.30 -5.58
C LEU A 47 13.58 -5.00 -5.87
N GLU A 48 12.46 -4.32 -5.68
CA GLU A 48 11.13 -4.88 -5.99
C GLU A 48 10.87 -5.00 -7.49
N LEU A 49 11.50 -4.15 -8.29
CA LEU A 49 11.27 -4.03 -9.74
C LEU A 49 12.24 -4.84 -10.58
N THR A 50 13.35 -5.30 -9.99
CA THR A 50 14.40 -6.02 -10.70
C THR A 50 14.31 -7.51 -10.43
N ARG A 51 14.57 -8.34 -11.43
CA ARG A 51 14.52 -9.81 -11.30
C ARG A 51 15.88 -10.43 -10.99
N HIS A 52 16.97 -9.77 -11.36
CA HIS A 52 18.33 -10.30 -11.30
C HIS A 52 19.15 -9.62 -10.21
N LEU A 53 19.88 -10.43 -9.44
CA LEU A 53 20.71 -9.91 -8.36
C LEU A 53 21.85 -9.03 -8.90
N ALA A 54 22.43 -9.42 -10.03
CA ALA A 54 23.57 -8.73 -10.64
C ALA A 54 23.30 -7.23 -10.90
N ASP A 55 22.07 -6.88 -11.27
CA ASP A 55 21.67 -5.52 -11.60
C ASP A 55 21.62 -4.61 -10.36
N ILE A 56 21.34 -5.18 -9.18
CA ILE A 56 21.16 -4.43 -7.93
C ILE A 56 22.31 -4.62 -6.93
N GLN A 57 23.17 -5.62 -7.16
CA GLN A 57 24.29 -5.97 -6.28
C GLN A 57 25.20 -4.78 -5.96
N PRO A 58 25.55 -3.89 -6.92
CA PRO A 58 26.36 -2.71 -6.62
C PRO A 58 25.66 -1.72 -5.67
N ALA A 59 24.34 -1.58 -5.78
CA ALA A 59 23.58 -0.72 -4.88
C ALA A 59 23.50 -1.32 -3.48
N LEU A 60 23.23 -2.63 -3.39
CA LEU A 60 23.13 -3.34 -2.12
C LEU A 60 24.45 -3.27 -1.33
N SER A 61 25.59 -3.52 -1.99
CA SER A 61 26.91 -3.42 -1.36
C SER A 61 27.24 -1.98 -0.94
N HIS A 62 26.86 -0.99 -1.76
CA HIS A 62 27.02 0.42 -1.43
C HIS A 62 26.24 0.79 -0.16
N TRP A 63 24.97 0.42 -0.06
CA TRP A 63 24.13 0.74 1.10
C TRP A 63 24.60 0.05 2.37
N LEU A 64 24.98 -1.21 2.29
CA LEU A 64 25.54 -1.95 3.43
C LEU A 64 26.80 -1.30 4.00
N THR A 65 27.57 -0.62 3.16
CA THR A 65 28.84 0.03 3.56
C THR A 65 28.63 1.48 3.99
N HIS A 66 27.78 2.24 3.30
CA HIS A 66 27.70 3.70 3.43
C HIS A 66 26.43 4.19 4.14
N ALA A 67 25.37 3.38 4.16
CA ALA A 67 24.09 3.75 4.77
C ALA A 67 23.39 2.55 5.45
N PRO A 68 24.09 1.74 6.27
CA PRO A 68 23.51 0.53 6.85
C PRO A 68 22.32 0.86 7.75
N ASP A 69 22.40 1.92 8.55
CA ASP A 69 21.33 2.31 9.47
C ASP A 69 20.06 2.72 8.72
N THR A 70 20.21 3.44 7.60
CA THR A 70 19.08 3.82 6.73
C THR A 70 18.44 2.60 6.10
N LEU A 71 19.25 1.66 5.59
CA LEU A 71 18.78 0.42 4.99
C LEU A 71 17.98 -0.41 6.01
N TRP A 72 18.53 -0.63 7.21
CA TRP A 72 17.86 -1.40 8.26
C TRP A 72 16.61 -0.70 8.79
N THR A 73 16.66 0.61 9.01
CA THR A 73 15.50 1.40 9.45
C THR A 73 14.35 1.26 8.44
N LEU A 74 14.65 1.36 7.15
CA LEU A 74 13.66 1.13 6.09
C LEU A 74 13.07 -0.28 6.15
N MET A 75 13.93 -1.30 6.25
CA MET A 75 13.49 -2.70 6.36
C MET A 75 12.52 -2.90 7.53
N TYR A 76 12.83 -2.35 8.71
CA TYR A 76 11.96 -2.44 9.87
C TYR A 76 10.65 -1.66 9.70
N LEU A 77 10.69 -0.46 9.10
CA LEU A 77 9.50 0.37 8.93
C LEU A 77 8.55 -0.13 7.83
N GLN A 78 9.01 -0.98 6.90
CA GLN A 78 8.12 -1.60 5.92
C GLN A 78 7.05 -2.50 6.56
N ILE A 79 7.36 -3.15 7.69
CA ILE A 79 6.42 -4.04 8.40
C ILE A 79 5.23 -3.27 9.00
N PRO A 80 5.43 -2.25 9.88
CA PRO A 80 4.31 -1.47 10.41
C PRO A 80 3.58 -0.70 9.31
N PHE A 81 4.25 -0.30 8.23
CA PHE A 81 3.59 0.26 7.05
C PHE A 81 2.64 -0.73 6.39
N ALA A 82 3.09 -1.95 6.10
CA ALA A 82 2.26 -2.98 5.49
C ALA A 82 1.01 -3.27 6.34
N ILE A 83 1.16 -3.30 7.67
CA ILE A 83 0.04 -3.48 8.61
C ILE A 83 -0.93 -2.28 8.54
N ALA A 84 -0.43 -1.05 8.69
CA ALA A 84 -1.26 0.15 8.66
C ALA A 84 -1.98 0.33 7.32
N TRP A 85 -1.27 0.09 6.22
CA TRP A 85 -1.81 0.14 4.85
C TRP A 85 -2.89 -0.91 4.63
N THR A 86 -2.66 -2.16 5.04
CA THR A 86 -3.66 -3.24 4.93
C THR A 86 -4.90 -2.92 5.76
N ALA A 87 -4.73 -2.46 7.01
CA ALA A 87 -5.85 -2.04 7.86
C ALA A 87 -6.65 -0.88 7.24
N CYS A 88 -5.97 0.11 6.64
CA CYS A 88 -6.59 1.22 5.94
C CYS A 88 -7.43 0.72 4.75
N LEU A 89 -6.88 -0.17 3.91
CA LEU A 89 -7.60 -0.74 2.77
C LEU A 89 -8.80 -1.60 3.18
N VAL A 90 -8.66 -2.39 4.26
CA VAL A 90 -9.76 -3.15 4.87
C VAL A 90 -10.86 -2.20 5.35
N ALA A 91 -10.51 -1.13 6.07
CA ALA A 91 -11.46 -0.14 6.56
C ALA A 91 -12.21 0.58 5.42
N LEU A 92 -11.54 0.85 4.30
CA LEU A 92 -12.16 1.39 3.09
C LEU A 92 -13.07 0.37 2.40
N GLY A 93 -12.69 -0.91 2.37
CA GLY A 93 -13.51 -1.99 1.82
C GLY A 93 -14.85 -2.19 2.55
N HIS A 94 -14.89 -1.92 3.86
CA HIS A 94 -16.11 -2.03 4.67
C HIS A 94 -17.24 -1.06 4.27
N SER A 95 -16.99 -0.04 3.44
CA SER A 95 -18.04 0.87 2.96
C SER A 95 -18.80 0.34 1.73
N GLN A 96 -18.47 -0.86 1.25
CA GLN A 96 -19.03 -1.45 0.03
C GLN A 96 -20.11 -2.50 0.34
N SER A 97 -20.92 -2.85 -0.67
CA SER A 97 -21.92 -3.92 -0.55
C SER A 97 -21.29 -5.26 -0.17
N ALA A 98 -22.01 -6.12 0.57
CA ALA A 98 -21.47 -7.33 1.20
C ALA A 98 -20.64 -8.22 0.25
N ARG A 99 -21.17 -8.53 -0.95
CA ARG A 99 -20.47 -9.36 -1.95
C ARG A 99 -19.18 -8.74 -2.48
N ARG A 100 -19.14 -7.40 -2.63
CA ARG A 100 -17.94 -6.69 -3.11
C ARG A 100 -16.91 -6.57 -2.00
N ARG A 101 -17.37 -6.27 -0.79
CA ARG A 101 -16.53 -6.17 0.42
C ARG A 101 -15.69 -7.42 0.61
N ASP A 102 -16.29 -8.61 0.54
CA ASP A 102 -15.55 -9.85 0.86
C ASP A 102 -14.45 -10.15 -0.17
N LEU A 103 -14.67 -9.85 -1.47
CA LEU A 103 -13.64 -9.93 -2.51
C LEU A 103 -12.51 -8.92 -2.28
N PHE A 104 -12.84 -7.68 -1.87
CA PHE A 104 -11.83 -6.67 -1.54
C PHE A 104 -11.00 -7.05 -0.33
N LEU A 105 -11.65 -7.53 0.73
CA LEU A 105 -10.97 -7.97 1.94
C LEU A 105 -10.01 -9.12 1.62
N ALA A 106 -10.43 -10.10 0.83
CA ALA A 106 -9.57 -11.20 0.39
C ALA A 106 -8.38 -10.70 -0.44
N GLY A 107 -8.61 -9.80 -1.40
CA GLY A 107 -7.55 -9.22 -2.22
C GLY A 107 -6.54 -8.41 -1.41
N PHE A 108 -7.02 -7.55 -0.50
CA PHE A 108 -6.15 -6.74 0.36
C PHE A 108 -5.40 -7.58 1.38
N ALA A 109 -6.03 -8.62 1.95
CA ALA A 109 -5.34 -9.58 2.81
C ALA A 109 -4.23 -10.32 2.05
N LEU A 110 -4.50 -10.76 0.81
CA LEU A 110 -3.50 -11.41 -0.02
C LEU A 110 -2.34 -10.47 -0.38
N ALA A 111 -2.63 -9.20 -0.71
CA ALA A 111 -1.60 -8.20 -0.95
C ALA A 111 -0.75 -7.92 0.29
N GLY A 112 -1.36 -7.82 1.48
CA GLY A 112 -0.65 -7.67 2.74
C GLY A 112 0.24 -8.89 3.07
N PHE A 113 -0.25 -10.10 2.79
CA PHE A 113 0.54 -11.32 2.93
C PHE A 113 1.74 -11.36 1.97
N CYS A 114 1.55 -10.94 0.71
CA CYS A 114 2.65 -10.80 -0.24
C CYS A 114 3.69 -9.78 0.25
N ASP A 115 3.27 -8.65 0.83
CA ASP A 115 4.19 -7.64 1.34
C ASP A 115 4.98 -8.14 2.56
N LEU A 116 4.35 -8.95 3.41
CA LEU A 116 5.03 -9.62 4.53
C LEU A 116 6.11 -10.60 4.06
N ILE A 117 5.77 -11.52 3.15
CA ILE A 117 6.75 -12.48 2.61
C ILE A 117 7.88 -11.75 1.88
N LYS A 118 7.53 -10.75 1.06
CA LYS A 118 8.50 -9.89 0.37
C LYS A 118 9.43 -9.20 1.37
N GLY A 119 8.89 -8.67 2.48
CA GLY A 119 9.68 -8.08 3.55
C GLY A 119 10.69 -9.06 4.13
N ILE A 120 10.25 -10.28 4.48
CA ILE A 120 11.13 -11.36 4.97
C ILE A 120 12.20 -11.70 3.91
N ALA A 121 11.81 -11.85 2.65
CA ALA A 121 12.73 -12.16 1.56
C ALA A 121 13.76 -11.05 1.36
N LEU A 122 13.37 -9.77 1.45
CA LEU A 122 14.31 -8.65 1.40
C LEU A 122 15.28 -8.68 2.58
N PHE A 123 14.82 -8.97 3.80
CA PHE A 123 15.70 -9.15 4.96
C PHE A 123 16.74 -10.24 4.71
N VAL A 124 16.31 -11.40 4.20
CA VAL A 124 17.21 -12.50 3.85
C VAL A 124 18.15 -12.10 2.72
N LEU A 125 17.69 -11.36 1.71
CA LEU A 125 18.49 -10.90 0.59
C LEU A 125 19.63 -9.99 1.03
N VAL A 126 19.38 -9.12 2.00
CA VAL A 126 20.38 -8.20 2.56
C VAL A 126 21.45 -8.98 3.35
N LEU A 127 21.05 -10.03 4.09
CA LEU A 127 21.97 -10.85 4.89
C LEU A 127 22.75 -11.89 4.06
N ALA A 128 22.09 -12.50 3.08
CA ALA A 128 22.60 -13.57 2.25
C ALA A 128 22.12 -13.38 0.79
N PRO A 129 22.77 -12.49 0.03
CA PRO A 129 22.38 -12.19 -1.34
C PRO A 129 22.40 -13.45 -2.22
N SER A 130 21.26 -13.78 -2.83
CA SER A 130 21.13 -14.92 -3.74
C SER A 130 20.05 -14.65 -4.79
N GLU A 131 20.22 -15.26 -5.97
CA GLU A 131 19.31 -15.08 -7.11
C GLU A 131 17.90 -15.62 -6.81
N ASP A 132 17.79 -16.72 -6.06
CA ASP A 132 16.50 -17.31 -5.71
C ASP A 132 15.70 -16.40 -4.76
N VAL A 133 16.36 -15.79 -3.78
CA VAL A 133 15.71 -14.84 -2.87
C VAL A 133 15.33 -13.55 -3.61
N MET A 134 16.18 -13.07 -4.52
CA MET A 134 15.87 -11.92 -5.39
C MET A 134 14.61 -12.16 -6.21
N ARG A 135 14.48 -13.35 -6.82
CA ARG A 135 13.28 -13.74 -7.58
C ARG A 135 12.04 -13.79 -6.68
N ALA A 136 12.17 -14.29 -5.45
CA ALA A 136 11.06 -14.29 -4.50
C ALA A 136 10.58 -12.85 -4.21
N VAL A 137 11.51 -11.93 -3.91
CA VAL A 137 11.20 -10.49 -3.73
C VAL A 137 10.43 -9.95 -4.94
N TYR A 138 10.95 -10.18 -6.14
CA TYR A 138 10.34 -9.71 -7.39
C TYR A 138 8.92 -10.28 -7.61
N TYR A 139 8.72 -11.59 -7.45
CA TYR A 139 7.41 -12.20 -7.70
C TYR A 139 6.36 -11.78 -6.68
N PHE A 140 6.71 -11.72 -5.40
CA PHE A 140 5.78 -11.26 -4.37
C PHE A 140 5.47 -9.77 -4.51
N ALA A 141 6.44 -8.95 -4.89
CA ALA A 141 6.19 -7.55 -5.22
C ALA A 141 5.26 -7.43 -6.44
N THR A 142 5.52 -8.17 -7.51
CA THR A 142 4.69 -8.16 -8.73
C THR A 142 3.26 -8.61 -8.44
N LEU A 143 3.08 -9.68 -7.68
CA LEU A 143 1.76 -10.18 -7.28
C LEU A 143 1.01 -9.14 -6.43
N LYS A 144 1.69 -8.52 -5.46
CA LYS A 144 1.14 -7.40 -4.67
C LYS A 144 0.65 -6.28 -5.57
N TRP A 145 1.49 -5.77 -6.47
CA TRP A 145 1.14 -4.67 -7.38
C TRP A 145 0.01 -5.05 -8.34
N GLY A 146 0.00 -6.30 -8.83
CA GLY A 146 -1.05 -6.86 -9.66
C GLY A 146 -2.42 -6.94 -8.97
N ILE A 147 -2.45 -7.06 -7.65
CA ILE A 147 -3.71 -7.05 -6.86
C ILE A 147 -4.11 -5.62 -6.47
N LEU A 148 -3.14 -4.80 -6.04
CA LEU A 148 -3.40 -3.46 -5.52
C LEU A 148 -3.83 -2.46 -6.59
N LEU A 149 -3.18 -2.45 -7.76
CA LEU A 149 -3.50 -1.47 -8.80
C LEU A 149 -4.95 -1.61 -9.32
N PRO A 150 -5.44 -2.82 -9.67
CA PRO A 150 -6.85 -3.00 -10.03
C PRO A 150 -7.80 -2.69 -8.87
N GLY A 151 -7.44 -3.07 -7.64
CA GLY A 151 -8.25 -2.81 -6.45
C GLY A 151 -8.45 -1.31 -6.19
N LEU A 152 -7.37 -0.53 -6.27
CA LEU A 152 -7.39 0.93 -6.13
C LEU A 152 -8.13 1.61 -7.29
N ALA A 153 -7.87 1.20 -8.54
CA ALA A 153 -8.55 1.73 -9.72
C ALA A 153 -10.07 1.52 -9.62
N TRP A 154 -10.50 0.34 -9.18
CA TRP A 154 -11.90 0.05 -8.95
C TRP A 154 -12.50 0.92 -7.84
N LEU A 155 -11.83 1.05 -6.68
CA LEU A 155 -12.30 1.90 -5.59
C LEU A 155 -12.49 3.36 -6.03
N ALA A 156 -11.54 3.89 -6.81
CA ALA A 156 -11.64 5.22 -7.38
C ALA A 156 -12.86 5.34 -8.31
N LEU A 157 -13.05 4.40 -9.24
CA LEU A 157 -14.20 4.38 -10.15
C LEU A 157 -15.55 4.26 -9.41
N ALA A 158 -15.63 3.39 -8.41
CA ALA A 158 -16.83 3.22 -7.59
C ALA A 158 -17.19 4.51 -6.83
N SER A 159 -16.18 5.18 -6.27
CA SER A 159 -16.38 6.46 -5.56
C SER A 159 -16.86 7.58 -6.51
N LEU A 160 -16.32 7.64 -7.73
CA LEU A 160 -16.73 8.60 -8.76
C LEU A 160 -18.18 8.33 -9.21
N TRP A 161 -18.55 7.06 -9.39
CA TRP A 161 -19.91 6.66 -9.74
C TRP A 161 -20.93 7.02 -8.67
N GLN A 162 -20.61 6.78 -7.39
CA GLN A 162 -21.47 7.19 -6.27
C GLN A 162 -21.68 8.72 -6.24
N ARG A 163 -20.60 9.50 -6.40
CA ARG A 163 -20.70 10.98 -6.45
C ARG A 163 -21.56 11.46 -7.61
N ARG A 164 -21.41 10.87 -8.80
CA ARG A 164 -22.23 11.19 -9.98
C ARG A 164 -23.71 10.91 -9.74
N ASN A 165 -24.05 9.75 -9.20
CA ASN A 165 -25.45 9.39 -8.94
C ASN A 165 -26.10 10.28 -7.86
N LEU A 166 -25.35 10.68 -6.82
CA LEU A 166 -25.82 11.63 -5.82
C LEU A 166 -26.10 13.02 -6.43
N SER A 167 -25.21 13.50 -7.31
CA SER A 167 -25.40 14.78 -8.01
C SER A 167 -26.55 14.79 -9.01
N ALA A 168 -26.88 13.63 -9.60
CA ALA A 168 -28.02 13.47 -10.50
C ALA A 168 -29.36 13.39 -9.74
N GLY A 169 -29.39 12.67 -8.60
CA GLY A 169 -30.58 12.60 -7.74
C GLY A 169 -31.00 13.95 -7.17
N PHE A 170 -30.03 14.80 -6.79
CA PHE A 170 -30.32 16.15 -6.28
C PHE A 170 -30.90 17.10 -7.35
N ARG A 171 -30.59 16.88 -8.63
CA ARG A 171 -31.17 17.64 -9.75
C ARG A 171 -32.58 17.17 -10.10
N GLY A 172 -32.87 15.88 -9.96
CA GLY A 172 -34.22 15.34 -10.20
C GLY A 172 -35.25 15.85 -9.19
N THR A 173 -34.90 15.86 -7.89
CA THR A 173 -35.81 16.33 -6.83
C THR A 173 -36.04 17.83 -6.84
N ALA A 174 -35.11 18.63 -7.38
CA ALA A 174 -35.28 20.07 -7.52
C ALA A 174 -36.29 20.44 -8.64
N ASN A 175 -36.46 19.58 -9.64
CA ASN A 175 -37.36 19.82 -10.77
C ASN A 175 -38.81 19.40 -10.47
N ASP A 176 -39.01 18.44 -9.57
CA ASP A 176 -40.35 17.95 -9.18
C ASP A 176 -41.04 18.84 -8.13
N GLN A 177 -40.32 19.77 -7.48
CA GLN A 177 -40.92 20.71 -6.50
C GLN A 177 -41.37 22.04 -7.11
N SER A 178 -41.19 22.24 -8.42
CA SER A 178 -41.60 23.47 -9.13
C SER A 178 -42.83 23.29 -10.03
N SER A 179 -43.60 22.21 -9.83
CA SER A 179 -44.81 21.89 -10.61
C SER A 179 -46.07 22.03 -9.79
#